data_AF-A0A316C0T2-F1
#
_entry.id   AF-A0A316C0T2-F1
#
_cell.length_a   1.000
_cell.length_b   1.000
_cell.length_c   1.000
_cell.angle_alpha   90.00
_cell.angle_beta   90.00
_cell.angle_gamma   90.00
#
_symmetry.space_group_name_H-M   'P 1'
#
loop_
_entity.id
_entity.type
_entity.pdbx_description
1 polymer ?
#
loop_
_entity_poly.entity_id
_entity_poly.type
_entity_poly.pdbx_seq_one_letter_code
_entity_poly.pdbx_strand_id
1 'polypeptide(L)'
;MALPTATIWLDSPARTPQRVLMTEEEPGIVVSPLSGEFTRDGITVVVIIYRALGGAGWLLEVVYDEDIATSWEDPFETDQEARDEFLRTVEREGINAFLDDESSTIH
;
A
#
# COMPACT_ATOMS: atom_id res chain seq x y z
N MET A 1 0.16 6.31 -26.26
CA MET A 1 -0.42 5.55 -25.13
C MET A 1 -0.25 6.44 -23.92
N ALA A 2 -1.36 6.91 -23.36
CA ALA A 2 -1.38 7.92 -22.30
C ALA A 2 -1.43 7.22 -20.94
N LEU A 3 -0.58 7.68 -20.03
CA LEU A 3 -0.50 7.22 -18.64
C LEU A 3 -1.69 7.81 -17.85
N PRO A 4 -2.30 7.08 -16.89
CA PRO A 4 -3.27 7.69 -16.00
C PRO A 4 -2.57 8.61 -14.98
N THR A 5 -3.23 9.72 -14.67
CA THR A 5 -2.76 10.81 -13.81
C THR A 5 -3.19 10.54 -12.36
N ALA A 6 -2.22 10.47 -11.43
CA ALA A 6 -2.50 10.42 -10.00
C ALA A 6 -3.06 11.77 -9.51
N THR A 7 -4.20 11.75 -8.83
CA THR A 7 -4.82 12.94 -8.25
C THR A 7 -4.65 12.92 -6.73
N ILE A 8 -3.83 13.84 -6.24
CA ILE A 8 -3.60 14.12 -4.82
C ILE A 8 -4.88 14.73 -4.21
N TRP A 9 -5.43 14.10 -3.17
CA TRP A 9 -6.51 14.66 -2.36
C TRP A 9 -5.92 15.30 -1.08
N LEU A 10 -5.70 16.61 -1.10
CA LEU A 10 -5.44 17.40 0.11
C LEU A 10 -6.35 18.64 0.10
N ASP A 11 -7.52 18.54 0.74
CA ASP A 11 -8.16 19.58 1.57
C ASP A 11 -9.61 19.19 1.90
N SER A 12 -9.86 18.85 3.17
CA SER A 12 -11.21 18.96 3.78
C SER A 12 -11.10 18.98 5.30
N PRO A 13 -11.41 20.11 5.96
CA PRO A 13 -11.30 20.26 7.41
C PRO A 13 -12.57 19.72 8.11
N ALA A 14 -12.63 18.40 8.32
CA ALA A 14 -13.59 17.78 9.24
C ALA A 14 -13.12 16.41 9.73
N ARG A 15 -11.86 16.27 10.17
CA ARG A 15 -11.42 15.06 10.88
C ARG A 15 -11.91 15.11 12.33
N THR A 16 -13.17 14.74 12.51
CA THR A 16 -13.75 14.39 13.81
C THR A 16 -12.80 13.40 14.52
N PRO A 17 -12.46 13.56 15.81
CA PRO A 17 -11.51 12.68 16.48
C PRO A 17 -12.18 11.34 16.77
N GLN A 18 -12.10 10.42 15.82
CA GLN A 18 -12.54 9.05 16.03
C GLN A 18 -11.38 8.31 16.70
N ARG A 19 -11.29 8.42 18.04
CA ARG A 19 -10.61 7.41 18.85
C ARG A 19 -11.44 6.14 18.76
N VAL A 20 -11.20 5.35 17.71
CA VAL A 20 -11.60 3.95 17.66
C VAL A 20 -10.33 3.12 17.80
N LEU A 21 -10.08 2.69 19.03
CA LEU A 21 -9.27 1.50 19.26
C LEU A 21 -10.08 0.34 18.67
N MET A 22 -9.87 0.02 17.40
CA MET A 22 -10.42 -1.17 16.74
C MET A 22 -9.24 -2.03 16.35
N THR A 23 -8.74 -2.79 17.31
CA THR A 23 -8.00 -4.02 16.99
C THR A 23 -9.05 -5.09 16.72
N GLU A 24 -8.75 -5.95 15.75
CA GLU A 24 -9.39 -7.23 15.43
C GLU A 24 -10.51 -7.15 14.36
N GLU A 25 -10.07 -7.28 13.10
CA GLU A 25 -10.87 -7.57 11.89
C GLU A 25 -11.90 -6.50 11.54
N GLU A 26 -11.56 -5.55 10.65
CA GLU A 26 -12.60 -4.81 9.93
C GLU A 26 -13.53 -5.85 9.26
N PRO A 27 -14.83 -5.93 9.61
CA PRO A 27 -15.70 -7.08 9.30
C PRO A 27 -16.06 -7.22 7.81
N GLY A 28 -15.32 -6.54 6.94
CA GLY A 28 -15.51 -6.49 5.50
C GLY A 28 -14.22 -6.63 4.69
N ILE A 29 -13.06 -6.97 5.28
CA ILE A 29 -11.84 -7.26 4.52
C ILE A 29 -11.22 -8.61 4.88
N VAL A 30 -10.52 -9.20 3.93
CA VAL A 30 -9.73 -10.43 4.09
C VAL A 30 -8.27 -10.06 3.83
N VAL A 31 -7.40 -10.34 4.81
CA VAL A 31 -5.95 -10.14 4.69
C VAL A 31 -5.30 -11.43 4.21
N SER A 32 -4.40 -11.33 3.24
CA SER A 32 -3.66 -12.48 2.72
C SER A 32 -2.55 -12.89 3.71
N PRO A 33 -2.28 -14.20 3.85
CA PRO A 33 -1.12 -14.70 4.59
C PRO A 33 0.23 -14.33 3.95
N LEU A 34 0.25 -13.77 2.74
CA LEU A 34 1.45 -13.22 2.09
C LEU A 34 1.79 -11.81 2.58
N SER A 35 0.95 -11.23 3.44
CA SER A 35 1.25 -10.01 4.17
C SER A 35 2.30 -10.27 5.25
N GLY A 36 3.12 -9.26 5.54
CA GLY A 36 4.13 -9.33 6.59
C GLY A 36 5.33 -8.43 6.32
N GLU A 37 6.24 -8.42 7.28
CA GLU A 37 7.48 -7.65 7.18
C GLU A 37 8.40 -8.22 6.09
N PHE A 38 9.10 -7.31 5.40
CA PHE A 38 10.13 -7.63 4.43
C PHE A 38 11.33 -6.72 4.65
N THR A 39 12.49 -7.34 4.83
CA THR A 39 13.76 -6.61 5.06
C THR A 39 14.73 -6.87 3.92
N ARG A 40 15.30 -5.80 3.37
CA ARG A 40 16.39 -5.83 2.38
C ARG A 40 17.30 -4.63 2.58
N ASP A 41 18.61 -4.80 2.43
CA ASP A 41 19.60 -3.72 2.55
C ASP A 41 19.51 -2.89 3.85
N GLY A 42 19.01 -3.50 4.93
CA GLY A 42 18.80 -2.85 6.24
C GLY A 42 17.52 -2.03 6.36
N ILE A 43 16.71 -1.95 5.30
CA ILE A 43 15.39 -1.30 5.27
C ILE A 43 14.32 -2.37 5.49
N THR A 44 13.35 -2.09 6.36
CA THR A 44 12.21 -2.97 6.62
C THR A 44 10.92 -2.26 6.27
N VAL A 45 10.07 -2.93 5.49
CA VAL A 45 8.71 -2.47 5.16
C VAL A 45 7.71 -3.53 5.58
N VAL A 46 6.47 -3.13 5.82
CA VAL A 46 5.33 -4.01 6.06
C VAL A 46 4.52 -4.09 4.77
N VAL A 47 4.44 -5.29 4.20
CA VAL A 47 3.62 -5.55 3.02
C VAL A 47 2.25 -6.00 3.48
N ILE A 48 1.20 -5.29 3.10
CA ILE A 48 -0.18 -5.58 3.43
C ILE A 48 -0.92 -5.89 2.14
N ILE A 49 -1.42 -7.13 2.03
CA ILE A 49 -2.21 -7.58 0.89
C ILE A 49 -3.60 -7.92 1.40
N TYR A 50 -4.61 -7.23 0.90
CA TYR A 50 -5.97 -7.36 1.42
C TYR A 50 -7.01 -7.22 0.32
N ARG A 51 -8.23 -7.68 0.57
CA ARG A 51 -9.37 -7.44 -0.31
C ARG A 51 -10.64 -7.23 0.48
N ALA A 52 -11.61 -6.53 -0.08
CA ALA A 52 -12.95 -6.53 0.48
C ALA A 52 -13.57 -7.94 0.44
N LEU A 53 -14.37 -8.27 1.45
CA LEU A 53 -15.13 -9.51 1.51
C LEU A 53 -16.17 -9.51 0.36
N GLY A 54 -16.00 -10.41 -0.60
CA GLY A 54 -16.79 -10.42 -1.84
C GLY A 54 -16.34 -9.38 -2.89
N GLY A 55 -15.21 -8.70 -2.66
CA GLY A 55 -14.56 -7.82 -3.62
C GLY A 55 -13.92 -8.59 -4.78
N ALA A 56 -13.73 -7.89 -5.91
CA ALA A 56 -13.28 -8.50 -7.17
C ALA A 56 -11.77 -8.73 -7.28
N GLY A 57 -10.96 -8.23 -6.34
CA GLY A 57 -9.51 -8.38 -6.40
C GLY A 57 -8.79 -7.93 -5.13
N TRP A 58 -7.48 -8.12 -5.13
CA TRP A 58 -6.55 -7.87 -4.03
C TRP A 58 -5.84 -6.55 -4.20
N LEU A 59 -5.79 -5.75 -3.14
CA LEU A 59 -5.03 -4.53 -3.04
C LEU A 59 -3.70 -4.82 -2.36
N LEU A 60 -2.69 -4.05 -2.75
CA LEU A 60 -1.36 -4.05 -2.17
C LEU A 60 -1.10 -2.70 -1.54
N GLU A 61 -0.55 -2.72 -0.33
CA GLU A 61 -0.04 -1.57 0.37
C GLU A 61 1.31 -1.94 0.99
N VAL A 62 2.29 -1.05 0.87
CA VAL A 62 3.62 -1.22 1.43
C VAL A 62 3.90 -0.04 2.34
N VAL A 63 4.03 -0.32 3.62
CA VAL A 63 4.21 0.68 4.67
C VAL A 63 5.67 0.63 5.12
N TYR A 64 6.41 1.73 4.99
CA TYR A 64 7.74 1.87 5.56
C TYR A 64 7.69 2.43 6.98
N ASP A 65 6.90 3.50 7.16
CA ASP A 65 6.63 4.16 8.44
C ASP A 65 5.12 4.46 8.51
N GLU A 66 4.57 4.79 9.68
CA GLU A 66 3.13 5.01 9.87
C GLU A 66 2.56 6.12 8.96
N ASP A 67 3.42 7.05 8.51
CA ASP A 67 3.07 8.15 7.59
C ASP A 67 3.49 7.87 6.13
N ILE A 68 4.32 6.85 5.88
CA ILE A 68 4.91 6.56 4.56
C ILE A 68 4.42 5.20 4.07
N ALA A 69 3.43 5.24 3.18
CA ALA A 69 2.88 4.07 2.53
C ALA A 69 2.74 4.26 1.02
N THR A 70 3.12 3.25 0.27
CA THR A 70 2.85 3.12 -1.16
C THR A 70 1.66 2.21 -1.35
N SER A 71 0.61 2.68 -2.01
CA SER A 71 -0.59 1.90 -2.31
C SER A 71 -0.76 1.76 -3.82
N TRP A 72 -1.33 0.63 -4.23
CA TRP A 72 -1.67 0.36 -5.63
C TRP A 72 -3.17 0.55 -5.83
N GLU A 73 -3.56 1.31 -6.85
CA GLU A 73 -4.97 1.65 -7.15
C GLU A 73 -5.70 0.51 -7.88
N ASP A 74 -4.99 -0.21 -8.77
CA ASP A 74 -5.54 -1.33 -9.53
C ASP A 74 -5.46 -2.63 -8.70
N PRO A 75 -6.59 -3.31 -8.48
CA PRO A 75 -6.60 -4.57 -7.76
C PRO A 75 -6.06 -5.72 -8.61
N PHE A 76 -5.30 -6.61 -7.98
CA PHE A 76 -4.77 -7.85 -8.55
C PHE A 76 -5.79 -8.98 -8.50
N GLU A 77 -5.73 -9.93 -9.44
CA GLU A 77 -6.63 -11.09 -9.46
C GLU A 77 -6.33 -12.03 -8.28
N THR A 78 -5.05 -12.20 -7.94
CA THR A 78 -4.59 -13.03 -6.82
C THR A 78 -3.70 -12.25 -5.84
N ASP A 79 -3.67 -12.70 -4.59
CA ASP A 79 -2.74 -12.17 -3.59
C ASP A 79 -1.28 -12.49 -3.94
N GLN A 80 -1.06 -13.58 -4.69
CA GLN A 80 0.25 -13.93 -5.22
C GLN A 80 0.73 -12.90 -6.25
N GLU A 81 -0.12 -12.45 -7.17
CA GLU A 81 0.24 -11.39 -8.11
C GLU A 81 0.54 -10.07 -7.42
N ALA A 82 -0.21 -9.72 -6.37
CA ALA A 82 0.10 -8.57 -5.54
C ALA A 82 1.50 -8.72 -4.91
N ARG A 83 1.81 -9.89 -4.36
CA ARG A 83 3.13 -10.17 -3.77
C ARG A 83 4.26 -10.13 -4.81
N ASP A 84 4.03 -10.65 -6.00
CA ASP A 84 4.99 -10.63 -7.10
C ASP A 84 5.22 -9.20 -7.59
N GLU A 85 4.20 -8.34 -7.63
CA GLU A 85 4.38 -6.92 -7.95
C GLU A 85 5.28 -6.20 -6.95
N PHE A 86 5.08 -6.42 -5.65
CA PHE A 86 5.98 -5.90 -4.62
C PHE A 86 7.44 -6.33 -4.89
N LEU A 87 7.67 -7.62 -5.15
CA LEU A 87 9.01 -8.14 -5.42
C LEU A 87 9.60 -7.53 -6.70
N ARG A 88 8.81 -7.40 -7.77
CA ARG A 88 9.24 -6.76 -9.02
C ARG A 88 9.68 -5.31 -8.80
N THR A 89 8.95 -4.53 -8.02
CA THR A 89 9.34 -3.15 -7.66
C THR A 89 10.66 -3.13 -6.89
N VAL A 90 10.81 -4.02 -5.90
CA VAL A 90 12.08 -4.15 -5.16
C VAL A 90 13.23 -4.55 -6.09
N GLU A 91 13.00 -5.44 -7.07
CA GLU A 91 14.02 -5.86 -8.03
C GLU A 91 14.38 -4.77 -9.04
N ARG A 92 13.39 -3.98 -9.47
CA ARG A 92 13.55 -2.94 -10.50
C ARG A 92 14.13 -1.64 -9.94
N GLU A 93 13.66 -1.22 -8.77
CA GLU A 93 13.89 0.12 -8.21
C GLU A 93 14.66 0.06 -6.88
N GLY A 94 14.72 -1.12 -6.26
CA GLY A 94 15.27 -1.30 -4.93
C GLY A 94 14.23 -1.02 -3.83
N ILE A 95 14.48 -1.56 -2.64
CA ILE A 95 13.59 -1.37 -1.48
C ILE A 95 13.53 0.10 -1.01
N ASN A 96 14.52 0.91 -1.37
CA ASN A 96 14.56 2.34 -1.03
C ASN A 96 13.47 3.15 -1.75
N ALA A 97 12.84 2.61 -2.80
CA ALA A 97 11.73 3.24 -3.50
C ALA A 97 10.50 3.49 -2.61
N PHE A 98 10.41 2.85 -1.45
CA PHE A 98 9.31 2.99 -0.49
C PHE A 98 9.62 3.95 0.68
N LEU A 99 10.83 4.55 0.73
CA LEU A 99 11.27 5.32 1.89
C LEU A 99 10.72 6.75 1.96
N ASP A 100 10.30 7.32 0.84
CA ASP A 100 9.76 8.69 0.71
C ASP A 100 9.44 8.99 -0.77
N ASP A 101 8.31 9.63 -1.06
CA ASP A 101 7.93 10.12 -2.41
C ASP A 101 8.24 11.63 -2.56
N GLU A 102 9.19 12.24 -1.86
CA GLU A 102 9.59 13.62 -2.16
C GLU A 102 10.64 13.68 -3.28
N SER A 103 10.39 13.03 -4.42
CA SER A 103 11.08 13.37 -5.66
C SER A 103 10.28 14.38 -6.48
N SER A 104 10.15 15.58 -5.88
CA SER A 104 9.93 16.84 -6.58
C SER A 104 8.57 16.97 -7.28
N THR A 105 7.62 17.54 -6.55
CA THR A 105 6.66 18.47 -7.16
C THR A 105 7.44 19.51 -7.98
N ILE A 106 7.54 19.36 -9.30
CA ILE A 106 7.95 20.47 -10.16
C ILE A 106 6.71 21.33 -10.39
N HIS A 107 6.72 22.48 -9.70
CA HIS A 107 5.85 23.65 -9.89
C HIS A 107 5.90 24.18 -11.32
#